data_AF-A0A928ZVI9-F1
#
_entry.id   AF-A0A928ZVI9-F1
#
_cell.length_a   1.000
_cell.length_b   1.000
_cell.length_c   1.000
_cell.angle_alpha   90.00
_cell.angle_beta   90.00
_cell.angle_gamma   90.00
#
_symmetry.space_group_name_H-M   'P 1'
#
loop_
_entity.id
_entity.type
_entity.pdbx_description
1 polymer ?
#
loop_
_entity_poly.entity_id
_entity_poly.type
_entity_poly.pdbx_seq_one_letter_code
_entity_poly.pdbx_strand_id
1 'polypeptide(L)'
;MHSEDIQLFRMLVEAGAQPGEDFSYDLSQGTCRINERGFILLQNAFPDIDWQQISSMSQPDLDGPVKTLHQHLDVDFITELIARIGQRLAQLPTNEAAWYAHQILGGVEQRTGIALYQLIQRTLPAEICQHLDQLLKLTPITPCNVWIEDLVIAAGGALHDIEYDGDEVLLSEAGIGLLNQVWTGELEIQDDMAA
;
A
#
# COMPACT_ATOMS: atom_id res chain seq x y z
N MET A 1 -27.67 12.68 -8.99
CA MET A 1 -26.20 12.82 -8.79
C MET A 1 -25.73 12.35 -7.42
N HIS A 2 -26.49 12.50 -6.32
CA HIS A 2 -26.03 12.04 -4.99
C HIS A 2 -26.19 10.54 -4.68
N SER A 3 -26.97 9.74 -5.43
CA SER A 3 -27.23 8.35 -5.03
C SER A 3 -26.12 7.37 -5.45
N GLU A 4 -25.46 7.60 -6.58
CA GLU A 4 -24.43 6.70 -7.12
C GLU A 4 -23.13 6.78 -6.31
N ASP A 5 -22.71 7.98 -5.92
CA ASP A 5 -21.54 8.18 -5.05
C ASP A 5 -21.74 7.59 -3.66
N ILE A 6 -22.94 7.75 -3.08
CA ILE A 6 -23.29 7.15 -1.78
C ILE A 6 -23.32 5.63 -1.89
N GLN A 7 -23.73 5.09 -3.04
CA GLN A 7 -23.76 3.65 -3.27
C GLN A 7 -22.35 3.08 -3.43
N LEU A 8 -21.47 3.75 -4.18
CA LEU A 8 -20.05 3.40 -4.28
C LEU A 8 -19.34 3.47 -2.92
N PHE A 9 -19.62 4.50 -2.12
CA PHE A 9 -19.11 4.64 -0.76
C PHE A 9 -19.51 3.46 0.13
N ARG A 10 -20.78 3.06 0.08
CA ARG A 10 -21.27 1.89 0.86
C ARG A 10 -20.62 0.60 0.40
N MET A 11 -20.49 0.41 -0.92
CA MET A 11 -19.82 -0.76 -1.48
C MET A 11 -18.35 -0.85 -1.03
N LEU A 12 -17.63 0.28 -0.99
CA LEU A 12 -16.25 0.32 -0.48
C LEU A 12 -16.17 -0.11 0.99
N VAL A 13 -17.03 0.45 1.85
CA VAL A 13 -17.08 0.08 3.27
C VAL A 13 -17.47 -1.39 3.46
N GLU A 14 -18.46 -1.88 2.71
CA GLU A 14 -18.88 -3.30 2.72
C GLU A 14 -17.77 -4.23 2.24
N ALA A 15 -16.94 -3.77 1.30
CA ALA A 15 -15.76 -4.49 0.82
C ALA A 15 -14.58 -4.48 1.81
N GLY A 16 -14.71 -3.78 2.94
CA GLY A 16 -13.65 -3.63 3.95
C GLY A 16 -12.64 -2.53 3.63
N ALA A 17 -12.89 -1.68 2.64
CA ALA A 17 -12.05 -0.52 2.35
C ALA A 17 -12.25 0.56 3.43
N GLN A 18 -11.16 1.22 3.81
CA GLN A 18 -11.14 2.22 4.86
C GLN A 18 -11.21 3.65 4.31
N PRO A 19 -12.19 4.48 4.74
CA PRO A 19 -12.24 5.89 4.36
C PRO A 19 -11.00 6.64 4.85
N GLY A 20 -10.39 7.44 3.98
CA GLY A 20 -9.17 8.18 4.29
C GLY A 20 -7.88 7.41 3.96
N GLU A 21 -7.94 6.09 3.82
CA GLU A 21 -6.82 5.25 3.35
C GLU A 21 -7.07 4.78 1.91
N ASP A 22 -8.14 4.01 1.70
CA ASP A 22 -8.47 3.33 0.44
C ASP A 22 -9.25 4.22 -0.51
N PHE A 23 -9.98 5.18 0.03
CA PHE A 23 -10.77 6.10 -0.75
C PHE A 23 -11.04 7.40 0.00
N SER A 24 -11.23 8.46 -0.76
CA SER A 24 -11.58 9.78 -0.26
C SER A 24 -12.60 10.45 -1.16
N TYR A 25 -13.44 11.31 -0.59
CA TYR A 25 -14.42 12.08 -1.35
C TYR A 25 -14.02 13.54 -1.36
N ASP A 26 -13.72 14.08 -2.54
CA ASP A 26 -13.45 15.50 -2.70
C ASP A 26 -14.78 16.26 -2.81
N LEU A 27 -15.17 16.90 -1.71
CA LEU A 27 -16.39 17.72 -1.64
C LEU A 27 -16.35 18.93 -2.58
N SER A 28 -15.16 19.40 -2.97
CA SER A 28 -14.98 20.56 -3.85
C SER A 28 -15.17 20.20 -5.33
N GLN A 29 -14.83 18.97 -5.71
CA GLN A 29 -14.98 18.47 -7.08
C GLN A 29 -16.15 17.50 -7.26
N GLY A 30 -16.76 17.03 -6.17
CA GLY A 30 -17.84 16.05 -6.20
C GLY A 30 -17.40 14.70 -6.75
N THR A 31 -16.12 14.33 -6.53
CA THR A 31 -15.52 13.11 -7.08
C THR A 31 -15.01 12.21 -5.96
N CYS A 32 -15.35 10.93 -6.04
CA CYS A 32 -14.73 9.89 -5.21
C CYS A 32 -13.39 9.47 -5.84
N ARG A 33 -12.32 9.52 -5.06
CA ARG A 33 -11.01 8.96 -5.42
C ARG A 33 -10.83 7.66 -4.67
N ILE A 34 -10.57 6.59 -5.40
CA ILE A 34 -10.31 5.26 -4.85
C ILE A 34 -8.88 4.91 -5.27
N ASN A 35 -8.04 4.48 -4.32
CA ASN A 35 -6.70 3.99 -4.62
C ASN A 35 -6.79 2.54 -5.14
N GLU A 36 -5.68 1.96 -5.60
CA GLU A 36 -5.71 0.63 -6.17
C GLU A 36 -6.14 -0.44 -5.14
N ARG A 37 -5.70 -0.33 -3.87
CA ARG A 37 -6.11 -1.25 -2.78
C ARG A 37 -7.64 -1.26 -2.61
N GLY A 38 -8.25 -0.08 -2.53
CA GLY A 38 -9.69 0.10 -2.44
C GLY A 38 -10.43 -0.44 -3.67
N PHE A 39 -9.86 -0.26 -4.87
CA PHE A 39 -10.43 -0.81 -6.10
C PHE A 39 -10.38 -2.34 -6.12
N ILE A 40 -9.27 -2.95 -5.69
CA ILE A 40 -9.12 -4.41 -5.58
C ILE A 40 -10.13 -4.97 -4.56
N LEU A 41 -10.26 -4.35 -3.39
CA LEU A 41 -11.26 -4.75 -2.38
C LEU A 41 -12.68 -4.72 -2.96
N LEU A 42 -13.01 -3.65 -3.68
CA LEU A 42 -14.31 -3.48 -4.33
C LEU A 42 -14.58 -4.57 -5.38
N GLN A 43 -13.59 -4.88 -6.24
CA GLN A 43 -13.68 -5.97 -7.21
C GLN A 43 -13.88 -7.33 -6.54
N ASN A 44 -13.25 -7.54 -5.38
CA ASN A 44 -13.34 -8.78 -4.62
C ASN A 44 -14.72 -8.96 -3.98
N ALA A 45 -15.29 -7.90 -3.42
CA ALA A 45 -16.61 -7.95 -2.77
C ALA A 45 -17.76 -8.06 -3.79
N PHE A 46 -17.55 -7.56 -5.01
CA PHE A 46 -18.58 -7.54 -6.06
C PHE A 46 -18.03 -8.09 -7.40
N PRO A 47 -17.76 -9.40 -7.49
CA PRO A 47 -17.15 -10.02 -8.66
C PRO A 47 -18.08 -10.08 -9.88
N ASP A 48 -19.39 -9.96 -9.68
CA ASP A 48 -20.40 -9.99 -10.73
C ASP A 48 -20.52 -8.67 -11.51
N ILE A 49 -19.83 -7.62 -11.07
CA ILE A 49 -19.82 -6.31 -11.72
C ILE A 49 -18.68 -6.26 -12.74
N ASP A 50 -18.99 -5.86 -13.98
CA ASP A 50 -17.98 -5.64 -15.02
C ASP A 50 -17.25 -4.31 -14.77
N TRP A 51 -16.29 -4.36 -13.86
CA TRP A 51 -15.47 -3.21 -13.48
C TRP A 51 -14.61 -2.68 -14.63
N GLN A 52 -14.35 -3.48 -15.68
CA GLN A 52 -13.59 -3.01 -16.85
C GLN A 52 -14.38 -2.05 -17.73
N GLN A 53 -15.72 -2.17 -17.78
CA GLN A 53 -16.56 -1.17 -18.44
C GLN A 53 -16.61 0.15 -17.66
N ILE A 54 -16.53 0.07 -16.33
CA ILE A 54 -16.58 1.24 -15.43
C ILE A 54 -15.22 1.95 -15.38
N SER A 55 -14.12 1.21 -15.43
CA SER A 55 -12.75 1.71 -15.35
C SER A 55 -12.13 2.12 -16.68
N SER A 56 -12.91 2.73 -17.60
CA SER A 56 -12.35 3.48 -18.75
C SER A 56 -11.54 4.73 -18.33
N MET A 57 -10.94 4.68 -17.13
CA MET A 57 -10.00 5.60 -16.56
C MET A 57 -8.66 5.42 -17.27
N SER A 58 -8.20 6.52 -17.85
CA SER A 58 -6.85 6.74 -18.36
C SER A 58 -5.82 5.98 -17.53
N GLN A 59 -4.98 5.15 -18.17
CA GLN A 59 -3.84 4.55 -17.48
C GLN A 59 -3.03 5.69 -16.84
N PRO A 60 -2.84 5.69 -15.52
CA PRO A 60 -2.08 6.74 -14.86
C PRO A 60 -0.66 6.74 -15.41
N ASP A 61 -0.11 7.93 -15.65
CA ASP A 61 1.31 8.08 -15.95
C ASP A 61 2.10 7.67 -14.69
N LEU A 62 2.73 6.49 -14.76
CA LEU A 62 3.53 5.96 -13.66
C LEU A 62 4.95 6.54 -13.66
N ASP A 63 5.46 7.01 -14.80
CA ASP A 63 6.88 7.34 -14.95
C ASP A 63 7.23 8.67 -14.29
N GLY A 64 6.33 9.67 -14.39
CA GLY A 64 6.52 11.00 -13.80
C GLY A 64 6.69 10.98 -12.28
N PRO A 65 5.73 10.42 -11.51
CA PRO A 65 5.82 10.33 -10.05
C PRO A 65 7.02 9.48 -9.58
N VAL A 66 7.30 8.35 -10.25
CA VAL A 66 8.44 7.48 -9.92
C VAL A 66 9.75 8.22 -10.06
N LYS A 67 9.96 8.90 -11.20
CA LYS A 67 11.18 9.68 -11.43
C LYS A 67 11.35 10.80 -10.41
N THR A 68 10.27 11.47 -10.05
CA THR A 68 10.29 12.54 -9.04
C THR A 68 10.69 11.99 -7.67
N LEU A 69 10.16 10.83 -7.29
CA LEU A 69 10.50 10.17 -6.03
C LEU A 69 11.97 9.73 -5.99
N HIS A 70 12.47 9.10 -7.06
CA HIS A 70 13.88 8.69 -7.16
C HIS A 70 14.84 9.87 -7.04
N GLN A 71 14.51 11.00 -7.69
CA GLN A 71 15.30 12.23 -7.57
C GLN A 71 15.25 12.84 -6.16
N HIS A 72 14.12 12.71 -5.47
CA HIS A 72 13.97 13.22 -4.11
C HIS A 72 14.76 12.40 -3.09
N LEU A 73 14.73 11.08 -3.21
CA LEU A 73 15.41 10.16 -2.30
C LEU A 73 16.88 9.91 -2.68
N ASP A 74 17.29 10.29 -3.89
CA ASP A 74 18.61 9.97 -4.49
C ASP A 74 18.89 8.45 -4.58
N VAL A 75 17.82 7.64 -4.71
CA VAL A 75 17.88 6.17 -4.84
C VAL A 75 16.76 5.63 -5.75
N ASP A 76 16.99 4.44 -6.32
CA ASP A 76 16.01 3.70 -7.13
C ASP A 76 14.96 2.97 -6.27
N PHE A 77 14.27 3.72 -5.41
CA PHE A 77 13.32 3.22 -4.39
C PHE A 77 12.38 2.12 -4.91
N ILE A 78 11.63 2.39 -5.98
CA ILE A 78 10.65 1.45 -6.55
C ILE A 78 11.28 0.12 -6.97
N THR A 79 12.47 0.16 -7.59
CA THR A 79 13.15 -1.05 -8.03
C THR A 79 13.54 -1.92 -6.84
N GLU A 80 14.14 -1.29 -5.82
CA GLU A 80 14.54 -1.97 -4.59
C GLU A 80 13.32 -2.50 -3.82
N LEU A 81 12.26 -1.71 -3.71
CA LEU A 81 11.03 -2.10 -3.04
C LEU A 81 10.36 -3.30 -3.73
N ILE A 82 10.22 -3.28 -5.05
CA ILE A 82 9.62 -4.40 -5.80
C ILE A 82 10.45 -5.68 -5.63
N ALA A 83 11.79 -5.57 -5.66
CA ALA A 83 12.67 -6.70 -5.41
C ALA A 83 12.45 -7.29 -4.00
N ARG A 84 12.32 -6.44 -2.99
CA ARG A 84 12.02 -6.84 -1.61
C ARG A 84 10.67 -7.51 -1.46
N ILE A 85 9.61 -6.92 -2.03
CA ILE A 85 8.28 -7.52 -2.04
C ILE A 85 8.33 -8.93 -2.64
N GLY A 86 8.97 -9.09 -3.81
CA GLY A 86 9.09 -10.39 -4.46
C GLY A 86 9.77 -11.45 -3.59
N GLN A 87 10.79 -11.06 -2.81
CA GLN A 87 11.45 -11.96 -1.86
C GLN A 87 10.60 -12.23 -0.62
N ARG A 88 9.98 -11.19 -0.06
CA ARG A 88 9.31 -11.23 1.24
C ARG A 88 8.00 -12.01 1.20
N LEU A 89 7.22 -11.86 0.13
CA LEU A 89 5.99 -12.61 -0.07
C LEU A 89 6.23 -14.13 -0.11
N ALA A 90 7.41 -14.58 -0.53
CA ALA A 90 7.75 -16.01 -0.56
C ALA A 90 8.22 -16.58 0.79
N GLN A 91 8.53 -15.71 1.76
CA GLN A 91 9.13 -16.10 3.04
C GLN A 91 8.18 -15.95 4.23
N LEU A 92 7.30 -14.95 4.18
CA LEU A 92 6.37 -14.67 5.27
C LEU A 92 5.27 -15.73 5.38
N PRO A 93 4.80 -16.04 6.61
CA PRO A 93 3.54 -16.75 6.80
C PRO A 93 2.40 -16.06 6.07
N THR A 94 1.46 -16.83 5.50
CA THR A 94 0.41 -16.31 4.61
C THR A 94 -0.37 -15.12 5.19
N ASN A 95 -0.74 -15.16 6.46
CA ASN A 95 -1.53 -14.09 7.08
C ASN A 95 -0.71 -12.81 7.33
N GLU A 96 0.59 -12.95 7.61
CA GLU A 96 1.52 -11.84 7.76
C GLU A 96 1.89 -11.25 6.39
N ALA A 97 2.06 -12.10 5.38
CA ALA A 97 2.28 -11.68 3.99
C ALA A 97 1.10 -10.85 3.48
N ALA A 98 -0.13 -11.21 3.85
CA ALA A 98 -1.31 -10.40 3.56
C ALA A 98 -1.23 -9.03 4.24
N TRP A 99 -0.98 -8.98 5.56
CA TRP A 99 -0.80 -7.70 6.26
C TRP A 99 0.28 -6.82 5.63
N TYR A 100 1.47 -7.40 5.38
CA TYR A 100 2.58 -6.74 4.70
C TYR A 100 2.17 -6.15 3.35
N ALA A 101 1.46 -6.92 2.51
CA ALA A 101 1.00 -6.44 1.21
C ALA A 101 0.01 -5.27 1.34
N HIS A 102 -0.93 -5.34 2.28
CA HIS A 102 -1.89 -4.27 2.54
C HIS A 102 -1.21 -2.97 3.02
N GLN A 103 -0.21 -3.07 3.89
CA GLN A 103 0.54 -1.92 4.43
C GLN A 103 1.38 -1.24 3.36
N ILE A 104 2.11 -2.01 2.55
CA ILE A 104 2.95 -1.47 1.48
C ILE A 104 2.10 -0.83 0.39
N LEU A 105 1.09 -1.53 -0.13
CA LEU A 105 0.30 -1.02 -1.25
C LEU A 105 -0.51 0.21 -0.85
N GLY A 106 -1.20 0.16 0.29
CA GLY A 106 -2.00 1.29 0.77
C GLY A 106 -1.15 2.51 1.08
N GLY A 107 -0.15 2.35 1.95
CA GLY A 107 0.57 3.51 2.47
C GLY A 107 1.57 4.12 1.48
N VAL A 108 2.18 3.33 0.60
CA VAL A 108 3.07 3.88 -0.45
C VAL A 108 2.27 4.64 -1.49
N GLU A 109 1.16 4.09 -1.97
CA GLU A 109 0.32 4.78 -2.95
C GLU A 109 -0.27 6.06 -2.36
N GLN A 110 -0.75 6.01 -1.11
CA GLN A 110 -1.30 7.19 -0.45
C GLN A 110 -0.25 8.28 -0.25
N ARG A 111 1.00 7.93 0.07
CA ARG A 111 2.06 8.90 0.30
C ARG A 111 2.61 9.50 -0.97
N THR A 112 2.81 8.66 -1.99
CA THR A 112 3.58 9.01 -3.19
C THR A 112 2.71 9.27 -4.41
N GLY A 113 1.44 8.85 -4.38
CA GLY A 113 0.55 8.83 -5.54
C GLY A 113 0.94 7.81 -6.62
N ILE A 114 1.89 6.92 -6.32
CA ILE A 114 2.36 5.88 -7.25
C ILE A 114 1.47 4.65 -7.11
N ALA A 115 0.83 4.22 -8.19
CA ALA A 115 0.08 2.96 -8.25
C ALA A 115 1.04 1.77 -8.25
N LEU A 116 1.57 1.43 -7.07
CA LEU A 116 2.63 0.44 -6.87
C LEU A 116 2.24 -0.95 -7.37
N TYR A 117 0.98 -1.33 -7.19
CA TYR A 117 0.46 -2.61 -7.66
C TYR A 117 0.62 -2.78 -9.19
N GLN A 118 0.35 -1.73 -9.98
CA GLN A 118 0.54 -1.78 -11.44
C GLN A 118 2.01 -1.95 -11.83
N LEU A 119 2.92 -1.35 -11.07
CA LEU A 119 4.36 -1.51 -11.28
C LEU A 119 4.82 -2.94 -10.93
N ILE A 120 4.28 -3.51 -9.85
CA ILE A 120 4.51 -4.90 -9.46
C ILE A 120 4.06 -5.84 -10.59
N GLN A 121 2.85 -5.66 -11.12
CA GLN A 121 2.30 -6.48 -12.22
C GLN A 121 3.14 -6.42 -13.50
N ARG A 122 3.84 -5.31 -13.75
CA ARG A 122 4.73 -5.15 -14.91
C ARG A 122 6.11 -5.78 -14.70
N THR A 123 6.53 -5.98 -13.46
CA THR A 123 7.93 -6.27 -13.11
C THR A 123 8.11 -7.69 -12.57
N LEU A 124 7.19 -8.16 -11.74
CA LEU A 124 7.29 -9.48 -11.10
C LEU A 124 6.70 -10.60 -11.97
N PRO A 125 7.14 -11.86 -11.77
CA PRO A 125 6.55 -13.03 -12.41
C PRO A 125 5.04 -13.17 -12.10
N ALA A 126 4.30 -13.73 -13.05
CA ALA A 126 2.85 -13.90 -12.94
C ALA A 126 2.43 -14.71 -11.71
N GLU A 127 3.24 -15.68 -11.27
CA GLU A 127 2.99 -16.48 -10.09
C GLU A 127 3.01 -15.63 -8.81
N ILE A 128 3.92 -14.64 -8.72
CA ILE A 128 3.98 -13.72 -7.59
C ILE A 128 2.78 -12.76 -7.62
N CYS A 129 2.42 -12.26 -8.80
CA CYS A 129 1.24 -11.41 -8.95
C CYS A 129 -0.04 -12.15 -8.55
N GLN A 130 -0.22 -13.40 -8.99
CA GLN A 130 -1.36 -14.23 -8.58
C GLN A 130 -1.37 -14.48 -7.08
N HIS A 131 -0.20 -14.70 -6.48
CA HIS A 131 -0.10 -14.85 -5.03
C HIS A 131 -0.50 -13.56 -4.30
N LEU A 132 0.01 -12.41 -4.74
CA LEU A 132 -0.37 -11.10 -4.21
C LEU A 132 -1.89 -10.88 -4.28
N ASP A 133 -2.54 -11.21 -5.39
CA ASP A 133 -3.99 -11.11 -5.55
C ASP A 133 -4.77 -11.97 -4.55
N GLN A 134 -4.22 -13.15 -4.19
CA GLN A 134 -4.81 -14.02 -3.18
C GLN A 134 -4.61 -13.46 -1.77
N LEU A 135 -3.44 -12.89 -1.49
CA LEU A 135 -3.14 -12.27 -0.20
C LEU A 135 -4.05 -11.07 0.08
N LEU A 136 -4.33 -10.26 -0.95
CA LEU A 136 -5.24 -9.10 -0.85
C LEU A 136 -6.70 -9.47 -0.60
N LYS A 137 -7.05 -10.76 -0.71
CA LYS A 137 -8.40 -11.29 -0.44
C LYS A 137 -8.49 -11.93 0.94
N LEU A 138 -7.38 -12.08 1.64
CA LEU A 138 -7.30 -12.94 2.80
C LEU A 138 -7.94 -12.27 4.02
N THR A 139 -8.74 -13.02 4.75
CA THR A 139 -9.24 -12.65 6.07
C THR A 139 -9.38 -13.91 6.93
N PRO A 140 -8.93 -13.92 8.19
CA PRO A 140 -8.24 -12.83 8.91
C PRO A 140 -6.78 -12.63 8.46
N ILE A 141 -6.25 -11.43 8.69
CA ILE A 141 -4.83 -11.08 8.50
C ILE A 141 -4.11 -10.94 9.85
N THR A 142 -2.80 -11.16 9.89
CA THR A 142 -1.99 -11.11 11.11
C THR A 142 -1.00 -9.95 11.02
N PRO A 143 -1.02 -8.99 11.97
CA PRO A 143 -0.07 -7.88 11.97
C PRO A 143 1.39 -8.33 12.01
N CYS A 144 2.23 -7.62 11.27
CA CYS A 144 3.68 -7.76 11.31
C CYS A 144 4.34 -6.43 10.94
N ASN A 145 5.58 -6.20 11.39
CA ASN A 145 6.30 -4.93 11.19
C ASN A 145 7.40 -4.98 10.12
N VAL A 146 7.56 -6.11 9.44
CA VAL A 146 8.64 -6.33 8.45
C VAL A 146 8.55 -5.38 7.24
N TRP A 147 7.35 -4.85 6.95
CA TRP A 147 7.16 -3.83 5.91
C TRP A 147 7.90 -2.52 6.22
N ILE A 148 8.10 -2.18 7.50
CA ILE A 148 8.81 -0.98 7.92
C ILE A 148 10.27 -1.08 7.48
N GLU A 149 10.92 -2.22 7.76
CA GLU A 149 12.31 -2.47 7.34
C GLU A 149 12.45 -2.34 5.83
N ASP A 150 11.58 -3.00 5.07
CA ASP A 150 11.69 -3.00 3.61
C ASP A 150 11.51 -1.61 3.01
N LEU A 151 10.63 -0.76 3.58
CA LEU A 151 10.45 0.61 3.12
C LEU A 151 11.63 1.50 3.48
N VAL A 152 12.15 1.41 4.71
CA VAL A 152 13.31 2.21 5.15
C VAL A 152 14.55 1.85 4.32
N ILE A 153 14.83 0.56 4.14
CA ILE A 153 15.99 0.14 3.34
C ILE A 153 15.79 0.51 1.86
N ALA A 154 14.59 0.32 1.28
CA ALA A 154 14.33 0.73 -0.09
C ALA A 154 14.50 2.25 -0.29
N ALA A 155 14.20 3.04 0.74
CA ALA A 155 14.36 4.50 0.71
C ALA A 155 15.82 4.95 0.90
N GLY A 156 16.78 4.02 1.01
CA GLY A 156 18.21 4.32 1.17
C GLY A 156 18.70 4.30 2.62
N GLY A 157 17.87 3.84 3.56
CA GLY A 157 18.25 3.63 4.94
C GLY A 157 19.23 2.47 5.12
N ALA A 158 19.93 2.47 6.24
CA ALA A 158 20.85 1.41 6.61
C ALA A 158 20.25 0.48 7.66
N LEU A 159 20.82 -0.72 7.81
CA LEU A 159 20.38 -1.67 8.83
C LEU A 159 20.50 -1.13 10.26
N HIS A 160 21.36 -0.15 10.52
CA HIS A 160 21.49 0.48 11.83
C HIS A 160 20.43 1.56 12.11
N ASP A 161 19.61 1.92 11.10
CA ASP A 161 18.46 2.79 11.29
C ASP A 161 17.24 2.05 11.84
N ILE A 162 17.36 0.73 12.02
CA ILE A 162 16.30 -0.19 12.35
C ILE A 162 16.78 -1.11 13.48
N GLU A 163 16.08 -1.10 14.59
CA GLU A 163 16.28 -2.00 15.71
C GLU A 163 14.99 -2.76 16.00
N TYR A 164 15.12 -3.94 16.58
CA TYR A 164 14.00 -4.79 16.96
C TYR A 164 14.01 -5.00 18.47
N ASP A 165 12.89 -4.68 19.13
CA ASP A 165 12.63 -5.04 20.52
C ASP A 165 11.41 -5.96 20.59
N GLY A 166 11.67 -7.26 20.61
CA GLY A 166 10.61 -8.27 20.44
C GLY A 166 9.96 -8.16 19.06
N ASP A 167 8.66 -7.87 19.04
CA ASP A 167 7.87 -7.69 17.82
C ASP A 167 7.79 -6.22 17.37
N GLU A 168 8.35 -5.29 18.14
CA GLU A 168 8.35 -3.86 17.84
C GLU A 168 9.56 -3.47 16.98
N VAL A 169 9.34 -2.49 16.10
CA VAL A 169 10.40 -1.90 15.27
C VAL A 169 10.69 -0.50 15.79
N LEU A 170 11.92 -0.30 16.24
CA LEU A 170 12.45 0.98 16.66
C LEU A 170 13.25 1.57 15.50
N LEU A 171 12.96 2.82 15.15
CA LEU A 171 13.65 3.51 14.08
C LEU A 171 14.51 4.63 14.63
N SER A 172 15.69 4.81 14.03
CA SER A 172 16.48 6.02 14.22
C SER A 172 15.71 7.24 13.67
N GLU A 173 16.12 8.46 14.05
CA GLU A 173 15.56 9.68 13.46
C GLU A 173 15.68 9.68 11.93
N ALA A 174 16.77 9.12 11.39
CA ALA A 174 16.96 8.97 9.95
C ALA A 174 15.98 7.96 9.35
N GLY A 175 15.79 6.81 10.00
CA GLY A 175 14.82 5.79 9.59
C GLY A 175 13.38 6.33 9.56
N ILE A 176 12.97 7.06 10.60
CA ILE A 176 11.66 7.73 10.66
C ILE A 176 11.53 8.75 9.53
N GLY A 177 12.58 9.55 9.30
CA GLY A 177 12.60 10.55 8.24
C GLY A 177 12.42 9.95 6.84
N LEU A 178 13.02 8.79 6.59
CA LEU A 178 12.86 8.05 5.33
C LEU A 178 11.48 7.44 5.19
N LEU A 179 10.97 6.75 6.23
CA LEU A 179 9.65 6.13 6.22
C LEU A 179 8.56 7.18 5.91
N ASN A 180 8.63 8.34 6.56
CA ASN A 180 7.68 9.44 6.36
C ASN A 180 7.74 10.07 4.96
N GLN A 181 8.77 9.81 4.16
CA GLN A 181 8.83 10.26 2.76
C GLN A 181 8.09 9.31 1.81
N VAL A 182 8.03 8.02 2.15
CA VAL A 182 7.55 6.96 1.24
C VAL A 182 6.28 6.28 1.70
N TRP A 183 5.86 6.47 2.95
CA TRP A 183 4.67 5.85 3.52
C TRP A 183 3.83 6.84 4.34
N THR A 184 2.53 6.58 4.40
CA THR A 184 1.57 7.26 5.27
C THR A 184 0.45 6.29 5.64
N GLY A 185 -0.10 6.44 6.84
CA GLY A 185 -1.15 5.58 7.39
C GLY A 185 -1.20 5.73 8.92
N GLU A 186 -2.18 5.10 9.57
CA GLU A 186 -2.19 5.02 11.02
C GLU A 186 -1.14 3.99 11.47
N LEU A 187 -0.03 4.46 12.04
CA LEU A 187 0.78 3.64 12.91
C LEU A 187 0.00 3.52 14.22
N GLU A 188 -0.45 2.33 14.59
CA GLU A 188 -0.81 2.06 15.99
C GLU A 188 0.51 2.11 16.81
N ILE A 189 0.99 3.33 17.08
CA ILE A 189 2.04 3.55 18.06
C ILE A 189 1.35 3.35 19.40
N GLN A 190 1.61 2.21 20.05
CA GLN A 190 1.26 2.05 21.45
C GLN A 190 2.11 3.07 22.23
N ASP A 191 1.49 4.16 22.65
CA ASP A 191 2.10 5.17 23.53
C ASP A 191 2.43 4.52 24.89
N ASP A 192 3.56 3.83 24.98
CA ASP A 192 4.10 3.34 26.24
C ASP A 192 5.16 4.32 26.76
N MET A 193 4.74 5.55 27.04
CA MET A 193 5.49 6.49 27.88
C MET A 193 4.55 7.39 28.71
N ALA A 194 3.95 6.80 29.73
CA ALA A 194 3.58 7.52 30.95
C ALA A 194 3.97 6.67 32.18
N ALA A 195 5.28 6.65 32.47
CA ALA A 195 5.83 6.29 33.77
C ALA A 195 6.06 7.54 34.63
#